data_AF-A0A955W2Q8-F1
#
_entry.id   AF-A0A955W2Q8-F1
#
_cell.length_a   1.000
_cell.length_b   1.000
_cell.length_c   1.000
_cell.angle_alpha   90.00
_cell.angle_beta   90.00
_cell.angle_gamma   90.00
#
_symmetry.space_group_name_H-M   'P 1'
#
loop_
_entity.id
_entity.type
_entity.pdbx_description
1 polymer ?
#
loop_
_entity_poly.entity_id
_entity_poly.type
_entity_poly.pdbx_seq_one_letter_code
_entity_poly.pdbx_strand_id
1 'polypeptide(L)'
;MSGRVAEESGRVSRSAPRAWVLAIVLWSAAQVALWWLPVGAAGGALAVGLAVACVVGAVLTVASLAPGHLGRVWWAVVVALGLLGLVWLTPHDETDPFAAMSVFFALLVVGTGVGAAIGARIEHAGHLLIVAYVSCIADLYSVFTPSAPSAHVAKSEALLSVVALPWPILGTRTFVPLLGIGDVVLTALYLAAARHLGLGVRKTVAAFALAYALTFGAVALLGQALPALPLLAVAFVAVHPAVWRLRPEDRRPALVGVVITTAVFVALAFK
;
A
#
# COMPACT_ATOMS: atom_id res chain seq x y z
N MET A 1 -26.34 -26.40 -2.59
CA MET A 1 -25.20 -25.66 -1.96
C MET A 1 -25.02 -24.23 -2.48
N SER A 2 -25.58 -23.83 -3.62
CA SER A 2 -25.42 -22.46 -4.19
C SER A 2 -26.07 -21.33 -3.35
N GLY A 3 -27.18 -21.59 -2.65
CA GLY A 3 -27.92 -20.53 -1.92
C GLY A 3 -27.25 -20.00 -0.64
N ARG A 4 -26.51 -20.84 0.11
CA ARG A 4 -25.87 -20.41 1.38
C ARG A 4 -24.67 -19.48 1.18
N VAL A 5 -23.95 -19.63 0.05
CA VAL A 5 -22.78 -18.79 -0.27
C VAL A 5 -23.21 -17.36 -0.63
N ALA A 6 -24.38 -17.20 -1.25
CA ALA A 6 -24.93 -15.88 -1.58
C ALA A 6 -25.39 -15.11 -0.32
N GLU A 7 -25.95 -15.81 0.68
CA GLU A 7 -26.42 -15.20 1.93
C GLU A 7 -25.27 -14.75 2.85
N GLU A 8 -24.19 -15.51 2.94
CA GLU A 8 -22.99 -15.09 3.70
C GLU A 8 -22.26 -13.92 3.02
N SER A 9 -22.19 -13.91 1.68
CA SER A 9 -21.63 -12.80 0.90
C SER A 9 -22.37 -11.48 1.15
N GLY A 10 -23.70 -11.53 1.31
CA GLY A 10 -24.54 -10.36 1.60
C GLY A 10 -24.34 -9.75 2.99
N ARG A 11 -24.07 -10.56 4.03
CA ARG A 11 -23.87 -10.06 5.41
C ARG A 11 -22.50 -9.41 5.61
N VAL A 12 -21.45 -9.95 4.99
CA VAL A 12 -20.08 -9.37 5.06
C VAL A 12 -20.04 -7.97 4.44
N SER A 13 -20.93 -7.66 3.49
CA SER A 13 -20.97 -6.37 2.78
C SER A 13 -21.44 -5.17 3.64
N ARG A 14 -22.25 -5.37 4.69
CA ARG A 14 -22.87 -4.24 5.42
C ARG A 14 -21.99 -3.66 6.53
N SER A 15 -21.13 -4.46 7.17
CA SER A 15 -20.26 -4.00 8.28
C SER A 15 -18.87 -3.54 7.82
N ALA A 16 -18.43 -3.93 6.63
CA ALA A 16 -17.09 -3.65 6.12
C ALA A 16 -16.68 -2.15 6.15
N PRO A 17 -17.55 -1.18 5.78
CA PRO A 17 -17.17 0.23 5.81
C PRO A 17 -16.86 0.75 7.21
N ARG A 18 -17.61 0.30 8.23
CA ARG A 18 -17.40 0.73 9.62
C ARG A 18 -16.12 0.15 10.20
N ALA A 19 -15.85 -1.13 9.96
CA ALA A 19 -14.62 -1.78 10.40
C ALA A 19 -13.38 -1.16 9.75
N TRP A 20 -13.46 -0.80 8.47
CA TRP A 20 -12.40 -0.12 7.74
C TRP A 20 -12.08 1.27 8.32
N VAL A 21 -13.11 2.12 8.50
CA VAL A 21 -12.93 3.46 9.10
C VAL A 21 -12.40 3.35 10.53
N LEU A 22 -12.95 2.43 11.33
CA LEU A 22 -12.50 2.20 12.71
C LEU A 22 -11.03 1.77 12.75
N ALA A 23 -10.60 0.86 11.87
CA ALA A 23 -9.20 0.44 11.82
C ALA A 23 -8.27 1.61 11.49
N ILE A 24 -8.64 2.48 10.54
CA ILE A 24 -7.85 3.68 10.19
C ILE A 24 -7.74 4.62 11.39
N VAL A 25 -8.85 4.89 12.08
CA VAL A 25 -8.88 5.75 13.26
C VAL A 25 -8.02 5.16 14.38
N LEU A 26 -8.14 3.86 14.65
CA LEU A 26 -7.35 3.18 15.69
C LEU A 26 -5.85 3.23 15.39
N TRP A 27 -5.43 2.98 14.15
CA TRP A 27 -4.01 3.06 13.77
C TRP A 27 -3.47 4.50 13.81
N SER A 28 -4.30 5.49 13.46
CA SER A 28 -3.94 6.91 13.57
C SER A 28 -3.82 7.34 15.04
N ALA A 29 -4.72 6.88 15.91
CA ALA A 29 -4.65 7.13 17.34
C ALA A 29 -3.46 6.41 18.01
N ALA A 30 -3.11 5.20 17.54
CA ALA A 30 -1.94 4.49 18.02
C ALA A 30 -0.64 5.28 17.77
N GLN A 31 -0.52 5.98 16.64
CA GLN A 31 0.62 6.87 16.40
C GLN A 31 0.72 7.98 17.44
N VAL A 32 -0.40 8.60 17.81
CA VAL A 32 -0.43 9.60 18.90
C VAL A 32 0.12 8.99 20.17
N ALA A 33 -0.42 7.83 20.57
CA ALA A 33 0.00 7.19 21.81
C ALA A 33 1.50 6.86 21.81
N LEU A 34 2.05 6.40 20.67
CA LEU A 34 3.47 6.09 20.55
C LEU A 34 4.35 7.33 20.52
N TRP A 35 3.88 8.46 20.00
CA TRP A 35 4.59 9.73 20.03
C TRP A 35 4.82 10.24 21.46
N TRP A 36 3.92 9.93 22.39
CA TRP A 36 4.03 10.31 23.81
C TRP A 36 4.95 9.39 24.62
N LEU A 37 5.49 8.32 24.03
CA LEU A 37 6.42 7.44 24.74
C LEU A 37 7.77 8.14 24.98
N PRO A 38 8.38 7.97 26.17
CA PRO A 38 9.60 8.68 26.52
C PRO A 38 10.78 8.35 25.59
N VAL A 39 11.52 9.41 25.25
CA VAL A 39 12.79 9.37 24.51
C VAL A 39 13.81 8.53 25.31
N GLY A 40 14.26 7.39 24.78
CA GLY A 40 15.30 6.55 25.39
C GLY A 40 14.94 5.09 25.71
N ALA A 41 13.71 4.63 25.43
CA ALA A 41 13.26 3.29 25.82
C ALA A 41 13.68 2.14 24.88
N ALA A 42 14.23 2.42 23.70
CA ALA A 42 14.57 1.42 22.69
C ALA A 42 15.88 1.75 21.97
N GLY A 43 16.72 0.74 21.70
CA GLY A 43 17.86 0.91 20.81
C GLY A 43 17.40 1.27 19.39
N GLY A 44 18.18 2.09 18.66
CA GLY A 44 17.76 2.67 17.37
C GLY A 44 17.25 1.66 16.35
N ALA A 45 17.90 0.51 16.19
CA ALA A 45 17.46 -0.55 15.28
C ALA A 45 16.11 -1.16 15.68
N LEU A 46 15.86 -1.34 16.98
CA LEU A 46 14.60 -1.87 17.50
C LEU A 46 13.46 -0.86 17.33
N ALA A 47 13.74 0.43 17.53
CA ALA A 47 12.77 1.51 17.29
C ALA A 47 12.32 1.56 15.83
N VAL A 48 13.27 1.50 14.88
CA VAL A 48 12.97 1.45 13.44
C VAL A 48 12.20 0.18 13.08
N GLY A 49 12.63 -0.98 13.57
CA GLY A 49 11.96 -2.25 13.32
C GLY A 49 10.50 -2.27 13.80
N LEU A 50 10.24 -1.70 14.98
CA LEU A 50 8.87 -1.55 15.51
C LEU A 50 8.04 -0.58 14.67
N ALA A 51 8.61 0.56 14.28
CA ALA A 51 7.93 1.53 13.44
C ALA A 51 7.49 0.91 12.10
N VAL A 52 8.39 0.19 11.43
CA VAL A 52 8.09 -0.56 10.20
C VAL A 52 7.00 -1.60 10.43
N ALA A 53 7.11 -2.41 11.49
CA ALA A 53 6.11 -3.43 11.80
C ALA A 53 4.72 -2.83 12.03
N CYS A 54 4.64 -1.67 12.69
CA CYS A 54 3.39 -0.96 12.90
C CYS A 54 2.80 -0.41 11.61
N VAL A 55 3.60 0.24 10.74
CA VAL A 55 3.11 0.74 9.44
C VAL A 55 2.61 -0.41 8.57
N VAL A 56 3.37 -1.49 8.47
CA VAL A 56 2.98 -2.68 7.70
C VAL A 56 1.71 -3.30 8.29
N GLY A 57 1.63 -3.42 9.62
CA GLY A 57 0.44 -3.87 10.33
C GLY A 57 -0.79 -3.01 10.04
N ALA A 58 -0.64 -1.68 10.03
CA ALA A 58 -1.69 -0.74 9.70
C ALA A 58 -2.19 -0.94 8.27
N VAL A 59 -1.27 -0.98 7.30
CA VAL A 59 -1.60 -1.15 5.88
C VAL A 59 -2.29 -2.49 5.65
N LEU A 60 -1.75 -3.60 6.15
CA LEU A 60 -2.35 -4.93 5.96
C LEU A 60 -3.73 -5.03 6.62
N THR A 61 -3.88 -4.49 7.84
CA THR A 61 -5.16 -4.51 8.57
C THR A 61 -6.20 -3.69 7.81
N VAL A 62 -5.89 -2.43 7.48
CA VAL A 62 -6.83 -1.52 6.80
C VAL A 62 -7.15 -2.04 5.40
N ALA A 63 -6.16 -2.48 4.63
CA ALA A 63 -6.37 -3.05 3.30
C ALA A 63 -7.25 -4.31 3.31
N SER A 64 -7.12 -5.17 4.32
CA SER A 64 -7.94 -6.38 4.45
C SER A 64 -9.43 -6.06 4.73
N LEU A 65 -9.69 -4.91 5.35
CA LEU A 65 -11.03 -4.44 5.70
C LEU A 65 -11.63 -3.49 4.64
N ALA A 66 -10.81 -2.99 3.72
CA ALA A 66 -11.22 -1.98 2.74
C ALA A 66 -12.43 -2.44 1.91
N PRO A 67 -13.42 -1.57 1.66
CA PRO A 67 -14.59 -1.92 0.87
C PRO A 67 -14.23 -2.02 -0.62
N GLY A 68 -14.75 -3.03 -1.31
CA GLY A 68 -14.56 -3.17 -2.76
C GLY A 68 -15.33 -2.15 -3.61
N HIS A 69 -16.28 -1.41 -3.03
CA HIS A 69 -17.09 -0.41 -3.72
C HIS A 69 -16.98 0.96 -3.05
N LEU A 70 -16.35 1.92 -3.75
CA LEU A 70 -16.13 3.28 -3.25
C LEU A 70 -17.42 4.08 -3.01
N GLY A 71 -18.53 3.75 -3.66
CA GLY A 71 -19.76 4.55 -3.54
C GLY A 71 -20.32 4.69 -2.12
N ARG A 72 -19.91 3.85 -1.15
CA ARG A 72 -20.30 4.01 0.27
C ARG A 72 -19.30 4.84 1.09
N VAL A 73 -18.10 5.08 0.55
CA VAL A 73 -16.97 5.70 1.26
C VAL A 73 -16.29 6.81 0.47
N TRP A 74 -16.88 7.25 -0.65
CA TRP A 74 -16.31 8.31 -1.50
C TRP A 74 -16.13 9.62 -0.73
N TRP A 75 -17.03 9.92 0.20
CA TRP A 75 -16.93 11.09 1.08
C TRP A 75 -15.64 11.03 1.93
N ALA A 76 -15.23 9.84 2.38
CA ALA A 76 -14.00 9.67 3.17
C ALA A 76 -12.77 9.95 2.31
N VAL A 77 -12.79 9.52 1.04
CA VAL A 77 -11.72 9.83 0.08
C VAL A 77 -11.65 11.33 -0.19
N VAL A 78 -12.79 12.00 -0.39
CA VAL A 78 -12.82 13.47 -0.59
C VAL A 78 -12.29 14.20 0.64
N VAL A 79 -12.71 13.82 1.85
CA VAL A 79 -12.19 14.40 3.10
C VAL A 79 -10.69 14.17 3.23
N ALA A 80 -10.21 12.97 2.95
CA ALA A 80 -8.79 12.64 2.98
C ALA A 80 -7.96 13.48 1.99
N LEU A 81 -8.44 13.65 0.75
CA LEU A 81 -7.79 14.52 -0.24
C LEU A 81 -7.80 16.00 0.20
N GLY A 82 -8.91 16.45 0.81
CA GLY A 82 -9.00 17.79 1.40
C GLY A 82 -7.99 18.00 2.54
N LEU A 83 -7.79 17.00 3.40
CA LEU A 83 -6.78 17.03 4.45
C LEU A 83 -5.35 17.08 3.88
N LEU A 84 -5.05 16.30 2.84
CA LEU A 84 -3.73 16.38 2.16
C LEU A 84 -3.51 17.75 1.54
N GLY A 85 -4.52 18.32 0.88
CA GLY A 85 -4.46 19.67 0.33
C GLY A 85 -4.24 20.71 1.43
N LEU A 86 -4.90 20.57 2.59
CA LEU A 86 -4.70 21.46 3.72
C LEU A 86 -3.26 21.39 4.24
N VAL A 87 -2.75 20.19 4.53
CA VAL A 87 -1.37 19.99 5.01
C VAL A 87 -0.36 20.54 4.02
N TRP A 88 -0.59 20.33 2.72
CA TRP A 88 0.28 20.85 1.65
C TRP A 88 0.33 22.38 1.60
N LEU A 89 -0.80 23.03 1.88
CA LEU A 89 -0.91 24.49 1.82
C LEU A 89 -0.46 25.19 3.12
N THR A 90 -0.42 24.47 4.23
CA THR A 90 -0.01 25.00 5.53
C THR A 90 1.46 24.71 5.82
N PRO A 91 2.28 25.72 6.13
CA PRO A 91 3.63 25.49 6.64
C PRO A 91 3.57 24.61 7.90
N HIS A 92 4.33 23.52 7.89
CA HIS A 92 4.45 22.60 9.02
C HIS A 92 5.92 22.19 9.16
N ASP A 93 6.30 21.84 10.38
CA ASP A 93 7.62 21.29 10.68
C ASP A 93 7.56 19.75 10.65
N GLU A 94 8.70 19.09 10.44
CA GLU A 94 8.81 17.61 10.43
C GLU A 94 8.44 16.99 11.78
N THR A 95 8.41 17.81 12.84
CA THR A 95 8.03 17.43 14.19
C THR A 95 6.54 17.61 14.47
N ASP A 96 5.75 18.15 13.54
CA ASP A 96 4.32 18.40 13.73
C ASP A 96 3.51 17.09 13.69
N PRO A 97 3.01 16.61 14.85
CA PRO A 97 2.26 15.36 14.89
C PRO A 97 0.92 15.47 14.16
N PHE A 98 0.30 16.65 14.10
CA PHE A 98 -1.01 16.81 13.45
C PHE A 98 -0.88 16.68 11.93
N ALA A 99 0.16 17.29 11.35
CA ALA A 99 0.47 17.16 9.93
C ALA A 99 0.75 15.69 9.56
N ALA A 100 1.67 15.04 10.30
CA ALA A 100 2.02 13.64 10.06
C ALA A 100 0.81 12.70 10.16
N MET A 101 -0.03 12.85 11.20
CA MET A 101 -1.25 12.06 11.35
C MET A 101 -2.25 12.29 10.23
N SER A 102 -2.41 13.55 9.79
CA SER A 102 -3.34 13.92 8.72
C SER A 102 -2.91 13.28 7.41
N VAL A 103 -1.61 13.32 7.10
CA VAL A 103 -1.04 12.61 5.95
C VAL A 103 -1.26 11.11 6.07
N PHE A 104 -0.89 10.49 7.20
CA PHE A 104 -1.02 9.05 7.37
C PHE A 104 -2.47 8.58 7.21
N PHE A 105 -3.39 9.27 7.89
CA PHE A 105 -4.82 9.01 7.79
C PHE A 105 -5.29 9.11 6.34
N ALA A 106 -4.94 10.22 5.68
CA ALA A 106 -5.40 10.47 4.33
C ALA A 106 -4.83 9.48 3.30
N LEU A 107 -3.53 9.16 3.40
CA LEU A 107 -2.88 8.19 2.54
C LEU A 107 -3.41 6.77 2.74
N LEU A 108 -3.74 6.37 3.98
CA LEU A 108 -4.42 5.10 4.22
C LEU A 108 -5.81 5.07 3.60
N VAL A 109 -6.61 6.12 3.78
CA VAL A 109 -7.97 6.21 3.21
C VAL A 109 -7.92 6.17 1.68
N VAL A 110 -7.12 7.03 1.07
CA VAL A 110 -7.00 7.15 -0.40
C VAL A 110 -6.38 5.88 -0.96
N GLY A 111 -5.21 5.47 -0.44
CA GLY A 111 -4.48 4.33 -0.96
C GLY A 111 -5.27 3.04 -0.87
N THR A 112 -5.82 2.72 0.30
CA THR A 112 -6.62 1.49 0.46
C THR A 112 -7.97 1.55 -0.22
N GLY A 113 -8.60 2.73 -0.27
CA GLY A 113 -9.85 2.94 -1.00
C GLY A 113 -9.68 2.73 -2.50
N VAL A 114 -8.72 3.41 -3.13
CA VAL A 114 -8.42 3.29 -4.56
C VAL A 114 -7.99 1.88 -4.91
N GLY A 115 -7.03 1.33 -4.17
CA GLY A 115 -6.55 -0.04 -4.38
C GLY A 115 -7.68 -1.06 -4.32
N ALA A 116 -8.51 -1.00 -3.27
CA ALA A 116 -9.63 -1.93 -3.12
C ALA A 116 -10.69 -1.80 -4.22
N ALA A 117 -10.96 -0.57 -4.68
CA ALA A 117 -11.90 -0.31 -5.76
C ALA A 117 -11.45 -0.89 -7.10
N ILE A 118 -10.15 -0.84 -7.38
CA ILE A 118 -9.57 -1.42 -8.59
C ILE A 118 -9.55 -2.95 -8.44
N GLY A 119 -9.05 -3.46 -7.31
CA GLY A 119 -8.95 -4.90 -7.07
C GLY A 119 -10.29 -5.63 -7.12
N ALA A 120 -11.36 -4.99 -6.64
CA ALA A 120 -12.71 -5.56 -6.69
C ALA A 120 -13.34 -5.58 -8.09
N ARG A 121 -12.70 -4.98 -9.09
CA ARG A 121 -13.11 -4.99 -10.51
C ARG A 121 -12.26 -5.91 -11.38
N ILE A 122 -11.25 -6.57 -10.80
CA ILE A 122 -10.46 -7.57 -11.53
C ILE A 122 -11.36 -8.77 -11.81
N GLU A 123 -11.61 -9.05 -13.09
CA GLU A 123 -12.53 -10.12 -13.49
C GLU A 123 -11.90 -11.51 -13.43
N HIS A 124 -10.58 -11.61 -13.59
CA HIS A 124 -9.87 -12.88 -13.64
C HIS A 124 -8.56 -12.87 -12.86
N ALA A 125 -8.26 -13.98 -12.15
CA ALA A 125 -7.00 -14.12 -11.41
C ALA A 125 -5.76 -13.96 -12.29
N GLY A 126 -5.83 -14.41 -13.54
CA GLY A 126 -4.75 -14.23 -14.52
C GLY A 126 -4.38 -12.77 -14.81
N HIS A 127 -5.32 -11.82 -14.68
CA HIS A 127 -5.02 -10.39 -14.85
C HIS A 127 -4.08 -9.87 -13.76
N LEU A 128 -4.07 -10.48 -12.57
CA LEU A 128 -3.17 -10.10 -11.48
C LEU A 128 -1.71 -10.40 -11.80
N LEU A 129 -1.41 -11.31 -12.73
CA LEU A 129 -0.05 -11.53 -13.22
C LEU A 129 0.44 -10.31 -14.00
N ILE A 130 -0.44 -9.68 -14.77
CA ILE A 130 -0.11 -8.47 -15.53
C ILE A 130 0.03 -7.29 -14.58
N VAL A 131 -0.86 -7.16 -13.60
CA VAL A 131 -0.72 -6.15 -12.54
C VAL A 131 0.61 -6.32 -11.81
N ALA A 132 0.97 -7.55 -11.44
CA ALA A 132 2.26 -7.89 -10.83
C ALA A 132 3.44 -7.49 -11.69
N TYR A 133 3.41 -7.80 -12.98
CA TYR A 133 4.48 -7.43 -13.89
C TYR A 133 4.65 -5.90 -14.02
N VAL A 134 3.54 -5.20 -14.26
CA VAL A 134 3.53 -3.74 -14.46
C VAL A 134 3.96 -3.02 -13.19
N SER A 135 3.49 -3.47 -12.02
CA SER A 135 3.91 -2.89 -10.74
C SER A 135 5.37 -3.12 -10.44
N CYS A 136 5.91 -4.33 -10.69
CA CYS A 136 7.34 -4.61 -10.55
C CYS A 136 8.17 -3.62 -11.38
N ILE A 137 7.85 -3.47 -12.66
CA ILE A 137 8.63 -2.59 -13.54
C ILE A 137 8.48 -1.12 -13.12
N ALA A 138 7.27 -0.68 -12.80
CA ALA A 138 7.04 0.69 -12.35
C ALA A 138 7.84 1.01 -11.08
N ASP A 139 7.90 0.08 -10.13
CA ASP A 139 8.65 0.23 -8.88
C ASP A 139 10.17 0.19 -9.09
N LEU A 140 10.66 -0.75 -9.91
CA LEU A 140 12.06 -0.82 -10.29
C LEU A 140 12.51 0.46 -10.99
N TYR A 141 11.71 0.95 -11.94
CA TYR A 141 11.98 2.19 -12.65
C TYR A 141 11.98 3.38 -11.67
N SER A 142 10.97 3.43 -10.80
CA SER A 142 10.79 4.46 -9.78
C SER A 142 12.00 4.58 -8.84
N VAL A 143 12.54 3.46 -8.36
CA VAL A 143 13.64 3.45 -7.39
C VAL A 143 15.00 3.61 -8.06
N PHE A 144 15.23 2.97 -9.21
CA PHE A 144 16.57 2.90 -9.80
C PHE A 144 16.85 3.95 -10.89
N THR A 145 15.85 4.69 -11.36
CA THR A 145 16.06 5.68 -12.44
C THR A 145 16.08 7.11 -11.89
N PRO A 146 17.19 7.86 -12.04
CA PRO A 146 17.30 9.23 -11.51
C PRO A 146 16.31 10.24 -12.11
N SER A 147 15.79 9.97 -13.31
CA SER A 147 14.78 10.77 -14.03
C SER A 147 13.34 10.37 -13.69
N ALA A 148 13.14 9.35 -12.85
CA ALA A 148 11.80 8.93 -12.47
C ALA A 148 11.10 9.99 -11.60
N PRO A 149 9.76 10.13 -11.69
CA PRO A 149 8.99 11.03 -10.83
C PRO A 149 9.30 10.83 -9.35
N SER A 150 9.52 9.59 -8.93
CA SER A 150 9.86 9.23 -7.55
C SER A 150 11.22 9.74 -7.10
N ALA A 151 12.21 9.83 -8.00
CA ALA A 151 13.50 10.46 -7.71
C ALA A 151 13.37 11.98 -7.55
N HIS A 152 12.44 12.63 -8.26
CA HIS A 152 12.11 14.04 -8.05
C HIS A 152 11.34 14.28 -6.76
N VAL A 153 10.39 13.40 -6.44
CA VAL A 153 9.69 13.37 -5.16
C VAL A 153 10.69 13.19 -4.02
N ALA A 154 11.62 12.24 -4.14
CA ALA A 154 12.63 11.97 -3.11
C ALA A 154 13.57 13.15 -2.83
N LYS A 155 13.73 14.08 -3.80
CA LYS A 155 14.51 15.31 -3.65
C LYS A 155 13.72 16.47 -3.02
N SER A 156 12.41 16.30 -2.86
CA SER A 156 11.52 17.32 -2.28
C SER A 156 10.92 16.77 -0.99
N GLU A 157 11.41 17.27 0.14
CA GLU A 157 10.88 16.93 1.48
C GLU A 157 9.36 17.14 1.56
N ALA A 158 8.86 18.24 0.97
CA ALA A 158 7.43 18.51 0.87
C ALA A 158 6.67 17.42 0.11
N LEU A 159 7.16 16.95 -1.04
CA LEU A 159 6.47 15.90 -1.80
C LEU A 159 6.53 14.56 -1.08
N LEU A 160 7.69 14.20 -0.51
CA LEU A 160 7.83 12.99 0.31
C LEU A 160 6.87 12.98 1.49
N SER A 161 6.70 14.12 2.17
CA SER A 161 5.85 14.24 3.35
C SER A 161 4.36 14.05 3.06
N VAL A 162 3.93 14.10 1.79
CA VAL A 162 2.52 13.91 1.40
C VAL A 162 2.26 12.66 0.56
N VAL A 163 3.29 11.89 0.18
CA VAL A 163 3.15 10.68 -0.65
C VAL A 163 3.66 9.40 0.01
N ALA A 164 4.29 9.51 1.17
CA ALA A 164 4.71 8.38 1.99
C ALA A 164 4.05 8.44 3.37
N LEU A 165 3.75 7.28 3.94
CA LEU A 165 3.13 7.16 5.25
C LEU A 165 4.17 7.50 6.32
N PRO A 166 3.98 8.63 7.03
CA PRO A 166 4.85 8.98 8.14
C PRO A 166 4.53 8.07 9.33
N TRP A 167 5.56 7.75 10.11
CA TRP A 167 5.40 7.07 11.38
C TRP A 167 6.41 7.57 12.41
N PRO A 168 6.04 7.70 13.69
CA PRO A 168 6.95 8.18 14.73
C PRO A 168 8.02 7.13 15.01
N ILE A 169 9.29 7.54 14.99
CA ILE A 169 10.39 6.67 15.43
C ILE A 169 10.43 6.69 16.95
N LEU A 170 10.23 5.52 17.56
CA LEU A 170 10.22 5.39 19.02
C LEU A 170 11.52 5.90 19.62
N GLY A 171 11.38 6.70 20.68
CA GLY A 171 12.52 7.32 21.32
C GLY A 171 13.00 8.61 20.66
N THR A 172 12.29 9.14 19.66
CA THR A 172 12.58 10.43 18.99
C THR A 172 11.31 11.29 18.90
N ARG A 173 11.46 12.54 18.46
CA ARG A 173 10.36 13.44 18.07
C ARG A 173 10.32 13.67 16.56
N THR A 174 10.68 12.67 15.78
CA THR A 174 10.71 12.77 14.32
C THR A 174 9.79 11.72 13.71
N PHE A 175 9.04 12.14 12.69
CA PHE A 175 8.31 11.22 11.83
C PHE A 175 9.16 10.87 10.63
N VAL A 176 9.21 9.59 10.28
CA VAL A 176 9.94 9.12 9.10
C VAL A 176 8.95 8.59 8.06
N PRO A 177 9.08 8.98 6.79
CA PRO A 177 8.30 8.37 5.71
C PRO A 177 8.79 6.93 5.49
N LEU A 178 7.98 5.95 5.90
CA LEU A 178 8.40 4.54 5.87
C LEU A 178 7.88 3.74 4.68
N LEU A 179 6.74 4.14 4.10
CA LEU A 179 6.09 3.37 3.04
C LEU A 179 5.39 4.29 2.05
N GLY A 180 5.57 4.06 0.74
CA GLY A 180 4.93 4.88 -0.29
C GLY A 180 3.43 4.61 -0.41
N ILE A 181 2.68 5.59 -0.91
CA ILE A 181 1.26 5.40 -1.26
C ILE A 181 1.06 4.27 -2.29
N GLY A 182 2.03 4.06 -3.19
CA GLY A 182 2.02 2.97 -4.17
C GLY A 182 1.92 1.59 -3.54
N ASP A 183 2.70 1.35 -2.47
CA ASP A 183 2.68 0.11 -1.70
C ASP A 183 1.32 -0.13 -1.05
N VAL A 184 0.71 0.93 -0.50
CA VAL A 184 -0.63 0.88 0.11
C VAL A 184 -1.70 0.56 -0.93
N VAL A 185 -1.66 1.22 -2.09
CA VAL A 185 -2.60 1.00 -3.19
C VAL A 185 -2.51 -0.44 -3.68
N LEU A 186 -1.31 -0.94 -3.96
CA LEU A 186 -1.17 -2.30 -4.50
C LEU A 186 -1.46 -3.37 -3.46
N THR A 187 -1.08 -3.16 -2.19
CA THR A 187 -1.46 -4.06 -1.10
C THR A 187 -2.98 -4.21 -1.01
N ALA A 188 -3.71 -3.09 -1.03
CA ALA A 188 -5.17 -3.09 -1.04
C ALA A 188 -5.77 -3.70 -2.31
N LEU A 189 -5.18 -3.44 -3.48
CA LEU A 189 -5.61 -4.03 -4.73
C LEU A 189 -5.53 -5.55 -4.67
N TYR A 190 -4.38 -6.11 -4.30
CA TYR A 190 -4.21 -7.56 -4.22
C TYR A 190 -5.09 -8.21 -3.16
N LEU A 191 -5.27 -7.58 -2.00
CA LEU A 191 -6.15 -8.12 -0.95
C LEU A 191 -7.63 -8.05 -1.35
N ALA A 192 -8.06 -6.96 -2.00
CA ALA A 192 -9.41 -6.85 -2.52
C ALA A 192 -9.66 -7.83 -3.67
N ALA A 193 -8.73 -7.97 -4.61
CA ALA A 193 -8.82 -8.93 -5.70
C ALA A 193 -8.82 -10.37 -5.17
N ALA A 194 -7.97 -10.68 -4.17
CA ALA A 194 -7.96 -11.99 -3.55
C ALA A 194 -9.31 -12.34 -2.94
N ARG A 195 -9.91 -11.41 -2.19
CA ARG A 195 -11.25 -11.59 -1.63
C ARG A 195 -12.34 -11.71 -2.70
N HIS A 196 -12.28 -10.87 -3.74
CA HIS A 196 -13.26 -10.85 -4.83
C HIS A 196 -13.23 -12.14 -5.66
N LEU A 197 -12.05 -12.65 -5.96
CA LEU A 197 -11.83 -13.85 -6.78
C LEU A 197 -11.80 -15.15 -5.96
N GLY A 198 -12.09 -15.10 -4.65
CA GLY A 198 -12.07 -16.29 -3.78
C GLY A 198 -10.68 -16.87 -3.53
N LEU A 199 -9.61 -16.08 -3.72
CA LEU A 199 -8.25 -16.44 -3.32
C LEU A 199 -8.08 -16.29 -1.79
N GLY A 200 -7.16 -17.05 -1.22
CA GLY A 200 -6.98 -17.09 0.24
C GLY A 200 -6.42 -15.78 0.80
N VAL A 201 -7.26 -14.89 1.34
CA VAL A 201 -6.85 -13.59 1.93
C VAL A 201 -5.79 -13.76 3.03
N ARG A 202 -5.94 -14.75 3.92
CA ARG A 202 -4.96 -15.02 4.98
C ARG A 202 -3.59 -15.39 4.42
N LYS A 203 -3.56 -16.16 3.32
CA LYS A 203 -2.31 -16.51 2.62
C LYS A 203 -1.67 -15.27 2.02
N THR A 204 -2.47 -14.40 1.40
CA THR A 204 -2.00 -13.10 0.88
C THR A 204 -1.40 -12.23 1.99
N VAL A 205 -2.10 -12.08 3.13
CA VAL A 205 -1.59 -11.28 4.27
C VAL A 205 -0.27 -11.84 4.79
N ALA A 206 -0.17 -13.17 4.98
CA ALA A 206 1.07 -13.80 5.42
C ALA A 206 2.22 -13.61 4.42
N ALA A 207 1.93 -13.78 3.13
CA ALA A 207 2.90 -13.58 2.06
C ALA A 207 3.40 -12.13 2.00
N PHE A 208 2.50 -11.16 2.16
CA PHE A 208 2.85 -9.74 2.19
C PHE A 208 3.61 -9.35 3.46
N ALA A 209 3.20 -9.85 4.63
CA ALA A 209 3.96 -9.62 5.86
C ALA A 209 5.40 -10.13 5.74
N LEU A 210 5.59 -11.31 5.15
CA LEU A 210 6.92 -11.86 4.88
C LEU A 210 7.68 -11.02 3.84
N ALA A 211 7.05 -10.65 2.72
CA ALA A 211 7.67 -9.82 1.69
C ALA A 211 8.11 -8.46 2.27
N TYR A 212 7.26 -7.78 3.03
CA TYR A 212 7.65 -6.54 3.71
C TYR A 212 8.82 -6.76 4.68
N ALA A 213 8.75 -7.79 5.54
CA ALA A 213 9.83 -8.08 6.48
C ALA A 213 11.16 -8.32 5.77
N LEU A 214 11.15 -9.03 4.64
CA LEU A 214 12.33 -9.27 3.81
C LEU A 214 12.82 -7.99 3.13
N THR A 215 11.94 -7.17 2.54
CA THR A 215 12.33 -5.90 1.92
C THR A 215 12.95 -4.96 2.94
N PHE A 216 12.29 -4.72 4.08
CA PHE A 216 12.81 -3.84 5.12
C PHE A 216 14.05 -4.39 5.80
N GLY A 217 14.13 -5.72 5.97
CA GLY A 217 15.35 -6.38 6.43
C GLY A 217 16.52 -6.14 5.47
N ALA A 218 16.28 -6.26 4.16
CA ALA A 218 17.30 -5.97 3.15
C ALA A 218 17.68 -4.49 3.11
N VAL A 219 16.72 -3.56 3.24
CA VAL A 219 17.00 -2.11 3.38
C VAL A 219 17.88 -1.84 4.59
N ALA A 220 17.58 -2.46 5.74
CA ALA A 220 18.35 -2.29 6.96
C ALA A 220 19.78 -2.86 6.84
N LEU A 221 19.96 -3.96 6.11
CA LEU A 221 21.27 -4.59 5.89
C LEU A 221 22.12 -3.85 4.84
N LEU A 222 21.49 -3.37 3.77
CA LEU A 222 22.17 -2.72 2.64
C LEU A 222 22.32 -1.21 2.82
N GLY A 223 21.56 -0.60 3.73
CA GLY A 223 21.56 0.85 3.96
C GLY A 223 21.03 1.65 2.77
N GLN A 224 20.25 1.03 1.89
CA GLN A 224 19.76 1.61 0.64
C GLN A 224 18.26 1.34 0.50
N ALA A 225 17.54 2.32 -0.06
CA ALA A 225 16.13 2.14 -0.40
C ALA A 225 15.96 1.05 -1.46
N LEU A 226 15.00 0.15 -1.26
CA LEU A 226 14.73 -0.96 -2.17
C LEU A 226 13.27 -0.94 -2.64
N PRO A 227 13.01 -1.37 -3.88
CA PRO A 227 11.66 -1.51 -4.40
C PRO A 227 10.94 -2.67 -3.69
N ALA A 228 9.83 -2.37 -3.01
CA ALA A 228 9.06 -3.36 -2.25
C ALA A 228 8.10 -4.16 -3.13
N LEU A 229 7.58 -3.55 -4.18
CA LEU A 229 6.53 -4.13 -5.03
C LEU A 229 6.99 -5.39 -5.76
N PRO A 230 8.25 -5.53 -6.25
CA PRO A 230 8.72 -6.78 -6.82
C PRO A 230 8.56 -7.96 -5.88
N LEU A 231 8.93 -7.81 -4.61
CA LEU A 231 8.85 -8.90 -3.65
C LEU A 231 7.40 -9.21 -3.27
N LEU A 232 6.56 -8.18 -3.12
CA LEU A 232 5.12 -8.34 -2.89
C LEU A 232 4.43 -9.07 -4.06
N ALA A 233 4.70 -8.64 -5.29
CA ALA A 233 4.15 -9.22 -6.51
C ALA A 233 4.56 -10.69 -6.67
N VAL A 234 5.84 -11.00 -6.50
CA VAL A 234 6.35 -12.38 -6.53
C VAL A 234 5.71 -13.22 -5.42
N ALA A 235 5.64 -12.71 -4.19
CA ALA A 235 5.04 -13.41 -3.07
C ALA A 235 3.55 -13.72 -3.34
N PHE A 236 2.80 -12.77 -3.89
CA PHE A 236 1.40 -12.97 -4.27
C PHE A 236 1.23 -14.06 -5.33
N VAL A 237 1.99 -13.98 -6.41
CA VAL A 237 1.92 -14.92 -7.53
C VAL A 237 2.34 -16.32 -7.07
N ALA A 238 3.35 -16.43 -6.21
CA ALA A 238 3.85 -17.70 -5.68
C ALA A 238 2.80 -18.43 -4.82
N VAL A 239 2.06 -17.71 -3.96
CA VAL A 239 1.06 -18.34 -3.07
C VAL A 239 -0.28 -18.63 -3.76
N HIS A 240 -0.52 -18.09 -4.95
CA HIS A 240 -1.76 -18.24 -5.71
C HIS A 240 -1.55 -18.81 -7.13
N PRO A 241 -1.45 -20.14 -7.30
CA PRO A 241 -1.27 -20.79 -8.60
C PRO A 241 -2.33 -20.44 -9.67
N ALA A 242 -3.54 -20.04 -9.25
CA ALA A 242 -4.59 -19.60 -10.16
C ALA A 242 -4.22 -18.35 -10.98
N VAL A 243 -3.31 -17.51 -10.46
CA VAL A 243 -2.83 -16.29 -11.11
C VAL A 243 -1.99 -16.60 -12.35
N TRP A 244 -1.40 -17.80 -12.44
CA TRP A 244 -0.57 -18.21 -13.56
C TRP A 244 -1.37 -18.54 -14.83
N ARG A 245 -2.69 -18.68 -14.70
CA ARG A 245 -3.58 -19.09 -15.79
C ARG A 245 -4.26 -17.86 -16.38
N LEU A 246 -3.72 -17.34 -17.48
CA LEU A 246 -4.41 -16.37 -18.33
C LEU A 246 -5.42 -17.08 -19.24
N ARG A 247 -6.63 -16.51 -19.34
CA ARG A 247 -7.64 -16.99 -20.28
C ARG A 247 -7.10 -16.89 -21.71
N PRO A 248 -7.39 -17.84 -22.60
CA PRO A 248 -6.88 -17.81 -23.97
C PRO A 248 -7.18 -16.49 -24.70
N GLU A 249 -8.38 -15.94 -24.53
CA GLU A 249 -8.78 -14.66 -25.12
C GLU A 249 -7.92 -13.46 -24.64
N ASP A 250 -7.42 -13.50 -23.40
CA ASP A 250 -6.70 -12.39 -22.79
C ASP A 250 -5.19 -12.43 -23.05
N ARG A 251 -4.65 -13.56 -23.53
CA ARG A 251 -3.19 -13.75 -23.69
C ARG A 251 -2.57 -12.75 -24.64
N ARG A 252 -3.20 -12.50 -25.79
CA ARG A 252 -2.67 -11.57 -26.79
C ARG A 252 -2.76 -10.11 -26.32
N PRO A 253 -3.89 -9.60 -25.81
CA PRO A 253 -3.95 -8.27 -25.20
C PRO A 253 -2.94 -8.10 -24.05
N ALA A 254 -2.83 -9.10 -23.18
CA ALA A 254 -1.88 -9.07 -22.07
C ALA A 254 -0.43 -8.98 -22.55
N LEU A 255 -0.04 -9.78 -23.55
CA LEU A 255 1.30 -9.74 -24.13
C LEU A 255 1.58 -8.37 -24.76
N VAL A 256 0.64 -7.82 -25.53
CA VAL A 256 0.77 -6.48 -26.13
C VAL A 256 0.94 -5.42 -25.05
N GLY A 257 0.12 -5.46 -23.99
CA GLY A 257 0.22 -4.54 -22.86
C GLY A 257 1.57 -4.63 -22.15
N VAL A 258 2.08 -5.84 -21.92
CA VAL A 258 3.42 -6.09 -21.35
C VAL A 258 4.51 -5.51 -22.23
N VAL A 259 4.48 -5.78 -23.54
CA VAL A 259 5.48 -5.29 -24.50
C VAL A 259 5.47 -3.76 -24.56
N ILE A 260 4.30 -3.13 -24.69
CA ILE A 260 4.17 -1.67 -24.73
C ILE A 260 4.68 -1.05 -23.43
N THR A 261 4.25 -1.58 -22.28
CA THR A 261 4.67 -1.05 -20.97
C THR A 261 6.18 -1.16 -20.80
N THR A 262 6.77 -2.30 -21.16
CA THR A 262 8.23 -2.51 -21.11
C THR A 262 8.94 -1.53 -22.04
N ALA A 263 8.48 -1.39 -23.28
CA ALA A 263 9.07 -0.47 -24.24
C ALA A 263 9.02 0.97 -23.76
N VAL A 264 7.93 1.40 -23.13
CA VAL A 264 7.79 2.74 -22.53
C VAL A 264 8.80 2.93 -21.40
N PHE A 265 8.87 2.01 -20.43
CA PHE A 265 9.82 2.13 -19.31
C PHE A 265 11.28 2.08 -19.78
N VAL A 266 11.61 1.22 -20.73
CA VAL A 266 12.95 1.17 -21.37
C VAL A 266 13.24 2.50 -22.05
N ALA A 267 12.34 3.02 -22.88
CA ALA A 267 12.54 4.29 -23.57
C ALA A 267 12.69 5.48 -22.62
N LEU A 268 12.06 5.44 -21.45
CA LEU A 268 12.20 6.46 -20.41
C LEU A 268 13.51 6.33 -19.63
N ALA A 269 14.01 5.11 -19.42
CA ALA A 269 15.25 4.86 -18.67
C ALA A 269 16.52 5.29 -19.42
N PHE A 270 16.47 5.36 -20.75
CA PHE A 270 17.59 5.76 -21.61
C PHE A 270 17.54 7.23 -22.06
N LYS A 271 16.67 8.05 -21.47
CA LYS A 271 16.66 9.51 -21.63
C LYS A 271 17.46 10.18 -20.54
#